data_AF-A0A3B9QVL3-F1
#
_entry.id   AF-A0A3B9QVL3-F1
#
_cell.length_a   1.000
_cell.length_b   1.000
_cell.length_c   1.000
_cell.angle_alpha   90.00
_cell.angle_beta   90.00
_cell.angle_gamma   90.00
#
_symmetry.space_group_name_H-M   'P 1'
#
loop_
_entity.id
_entity.type
_entity.pdbx_description
1 polymer ?
#
loop_
_entity_poly.entity_id
_entity_poly.type
_entity_poly.pdbx_seq_one_letter_code
_entity_poly.pdbx_strand_id
1 'polypeptide(L)'
;MPNYDLYTELGLNKDMPPTEIGALLDGRINGLVGQGYPSNSPEVDQLATARAILSDPAKRNTYEAALAGPDGVIDVSWLHQLADSPAASSES
;
A
#
# COMPACT_ATOMS: atom_id res chain seq x y z
N MET A 1 5.20 -17.49 8.20
CA MET A 1 5.30 -16.10 8.69
C MET A 1 3.93 -15.49 8.50
N PRO A 2 3.43 -14.65 9.42
CA PRO A 2 2.16 -13.98 9.21
C PRO A 2 2.21 -13.12 7.94
N ASN A 3 1.08 -12.95 7.27
CA ASN A 3 0.97 -12.00 6.15
C ASN A 3 1.31 -10.58 6.60
N TYR A 4 1.98 -9.82 5.73
CA TYR A 4 2.30 -8.41 5.99
C TYR A 4 1.03 -7.54 5.94
N ASP A 5 0.57 -7.09 7.10
CA ASP A 5 -0.63 -6.27 7.23
C ASP A 5 -0.30 -4.76 7.20
N LEU A 6 -0.41 -4.13 6.03
CA LEU A 6 -0.22 -2.69 5.82
C LEU A 6 -1.10 -1.84 6.74
N TYR A 7 -2.30 -2.30 7.11
CA TYR A 7 -3.17 -1.53 8.00
C TYR A 7 -2.60 -1.49 9.41
N THR A 8 -2.19 -2.64 9.93
CA THR A 8 -1.58 -2.76 11.25
C THR A 8 -0.22 -2.07 11.30
N GLU A 9 0.66 -2.36 10.33
CA GLU A 9 2.03 -1.84 10.27
C GLU A 9 2.09 -0.32 10.13
N LEU A 10 1.12 0.30 9.43
CA LEU A 10 1.08 1.75 9.23
C LEU A 10 0.07 2.47 10.12
N GLY A 11 -0.62 1.75 11.01
CA GLY A 11 -1.68 2.31 11.85
C GLY A 11 -2.77 3.00 11.04
N LEU A 12 -3.24 2.34 9.97
CA LEU A 12 -4.30 2.82 9.08
C LEU A 12 -5.65 2.22 9.47
N ASN A 13 -6.71 3.01 9.29
CA ASN A 13 -8.06 2.49 9.43
C ASN A 13 -8.46 1.71 8.16
N LYS A 14 -8.65 0.40 8.29
CA LYS A 14 -9.16 -0.47 7.22
C LYS A 14 -10.50 -0.01 6.65
N ASP A 15 -11.35 0.66 7.40
CA ASP A 15 -12.67 1.07 6.90
C ASP A 15 -12.63 2.41 6.13
N MET A 16 -11.46 3.04 6.04
CA MET A 16 -11.29 4.31 5.32
C MET A 16 -11.40 4.09 3.79
N PRO A 17 -12.12 4.96 3.05
CA PRO A 17 -12.22 4.89 1.60
C PRO A 17 -10.84 4.94 0.91
N PRO A 18 -10.64 4.26 -0.23
CA PRO A 18 -9.37 4.27 -0.95
C PRO A 18 -8.83 5.67 -1.25
N THR A 19 -9.71 6.59 -1.66
CA THR A 19 -9.34 7.99 -1.93
C THR A 19 -8.81 8.72 -0.69
N GLU A 20 -9.42 8.48 0.48
CA GLU A 20 -9.00 9.08 1.74
C GLU A 20 -7.70 8.47 2.27
N ILE A 21 -7.52 7.15 2.16
CA ILE A 21 -6.24 6.48 2.47
C ILE A 21 -5.12 7.02 1.59
N GLY A 22 -5.40 7.20 0.29
CA GLY A 22 -4.44 7.78 -0.66
C GLY A 22 -3.98 9.18 -0.22
N ALA A 23 -4.92 10.07 0.09
CA ALA A 23 -4.61 11.42 0.55
C ALA A 23 -3.84 11.43 1.88
N LEU A 24 -4.21 10.56 2.83
CA LEU A 24 -3.50 10.40 4.10
C LEU A 24 -2.04 9.98 3.88
N LEU A 25 -1.82 8.97 3.03
CA LEU A 25 -0.48 8.45 2.73
C LEU A 25 0.35 9.46 1.93
N ASP A 26 -0.25 10.17 0.97
CA ASP A 26 0.41 11.27 0.25
C ASP A 26 0.89 12.36 1.23
N GLY A 27 0.08 12.70 2.24
CA GLY A 27 0.46 13.63 3.30
C GLY A 27 1.67 13.13 4.13
N ARG A 28 1.69 11.84 4.49
CA ARG A 28 2.80 11.23 5.23
C ARG A 28 4.10 11.19 4.41
N ILE A 29 4.01 10.81 3.13
CA ILE A 29 5.14 10.79 2.19
C ILE A 29 5.74 12.19 2.06
N ASN A 30 4.92 13.20 1.80
CA ASN A 30 5.37 14.59 1.69
C ASN A 30 5.99 15.09 2.99
N GLY A 31 5.46 14.67 4.15
CA GLY A 31 6.03 14.97 5.45
C GLY A 31 7.45 14.41 5.63
N LEU A 32 7.71 13.18 5.20
CA LEU A 32 9.07 12.59 5.26
C LEU A 32 10.02 13.27 4.28
N VAL A 33 9.59 13.49 3.04
CA VAL A 33 10.41 14.19 2.03
C VAL A 33 10.75 15.61 2.50
N GLY A 34 9.78 16.32 3.10
CA GLY A 34 10.01 17.65 3.69
C GLY A 34 10.98 17.66 4.88
N GLN A 35 11.17 16.53 5.55
CA GLN A 35 12.17 16.33 6.60
C GLN A 35 13.55 15.93 6.05
N GLY A 36 13.69 15.79 4.73
CA GLY A 36 14.94 15.44 4.06
C GLY A 36 15.15 13.94 3.82
N TYR A 37 14.13 13.10 4.04
CA TYR A 37 14.22 11.69 3.68
C TYR A 37 14.23 11.54 2.15
N PRO A 38 15.16 10.76 1.58
CA PRO A 38 15.21 10.56 0.15
C PRO A 38 14.05 9.68 -0.31
N SER A 39 13.63 9.83 -1.56
CA SER A 39 12.49 9.09 -2.12
C SER A 39 12.69 7.58 -2.19
N ASN A 40 13.94 7.11 -2.13
CA ASN A 40 14.31 5.70 -2.08
C ASN A 40 14.67 5.21 -0.67
N SER A 41 14.39 6.01 0.36
CA SER A 41 14.51 5.53 1.75
C SER A 41 13.47 4.44 2.01
N PRO A 42 13.79 3.43 2.85
CA PRO A 42 12.83 2.39 3.21
C PRO A 42 11.49 2.94 3.73
N GLU A 43 11.51 4.04 4.48
CA GLU A 43 10.33 4.67 5.05
C GLU A 43 9.42 5.28 3.96
N VAL A 44 10.01 5.95 2.97
CA VAL A 44 9.24 6.52 1.86
C VAL A 44 8.75 5.42 0.93
N ASP A 45 9.56 4.38 0.67
CA ASP A 45 9.20 3.24 -0.15
C ASP A 45 8.00 2.46 0.41
N GLN A 46 8.00 2.17 1.72
CA GLN A 46 6.89 1.48 2.38
C GLN A 46 5.58 2.27 2.25
N LEU A 47 5.61 3.58 2.48
CA LEU A 47 4.43 4.44 2.34
C LEU A 47 3.98 4.57 0.88
N ALA A 48 4.91 4.70 -0.06
CA ALA A 48 4.60 4.78 -1.49
C ALA A 48 3.96 3.48 -2.00
N THR A 49 4.49 2.33 -1.57
CA THR A 49 3.94 1.00 -1.87
C THR A 49 2.53 0.85 -1.32
N ALA A 50 2.33 1.19 -0.04
CA ALA A 50 1.01 1.15 0.59
C ALA A 50 0.03 2.09 -0.12
N ARG A 51 0.48 3.28 -0.52
CA ARG A 51 -0.31 4.27 -1.24
C ARG A 51 -0.75 3.73 -2.59
N ALA A 52 0.17 3.13 -3.35
CA ALA A 52 -0.12 2.55 -4.65
C ALA A 52 -1.15 1.41 -4.59
N ILE A 53 -1.13 0.61 -3.52
CA ILE A 53 -2.06 -0.52 -3.33
C ILE A 53 -3.40 -0.04 -2.76
N LEU A 54 -3.39 0.68 -1.65
CA LEU A 54 -4.61 0.95 -0.86
C LEU A 54 -5.47 2.09 -1.41
N SER A 55 -4.90 2.96 -2.26
CA SER A 55 -5.65 4.02 -2.93
C SER A 55 -6.32 3.57 -4.23
N ASP A 56 -5.89 2.45 -4.80
CA ASP A 56 -6.49 1.83 -5.99
C ASP A 56 -7.48 0.74 -5.55
N PRO A 57 -8.78 0.86 -5.87
CA PRO A 57 -9.78 -0.13 -5.45
C PRO A 57 -9.48 -1.57 -5.92
N ALA A 58 -8.95 -1.75 -7.13
CA ALA A 58 -8.68 -3.07 -7.67
C ALA A 58 -7.48 -3.73 -6.97
N LYS A 59 -6.40 -2.97 -6.77
CA LYS A 59 -5.22 -3.47 -6.02
C LYS A 59 -5.56 -3.74 -4.57
N ARG A 60 -6.31 -2.85 -3.93
CA ARG A 60 -6.79 -3.04 -2.55
C ARG A 60 -7.64 -4.30 -2.41
N ASN A 61 -8.54 -4.59 -3.36
CA ASN A 61 -9.33 -5.82 -3.33
C ASN A 61 -8.43 -7.07 -3.41
N THR A 62 -7.43 -7.06 -4.30
CA THR A 62 -6.43 -8.14 -4.39
C THR A 62 -5.66 -8.31 -3.08
N TYR A 63 -5.24 -7.20 -2.48
CA TYR A 63 -4.58 -7.16 -1.19
C TYR A 63 -5.43 -7.76 -0.07
N GLU A 64 -6.67 -7.32 0.06
CA GLU A 64 -7.57 -7.79 1.12
C GLU A 64 -7.95 -9.27 0.94
N ALA A 65 -8.12 -9.73 -0.31
CA ALA A 65 -8.34 -11.14 -0.60
C ALA A 65 -7.13 -12.01 -0.19
N ALA A 66 -5.91 -11.55 -0.48
CA ALA A 66 -4.69 -12.24 -0.03
C ALA A 66 -4.56 -12.22 1.50
N LEU A 67 -4.94 -11.11 2.15
CA LEU A 67 -4.84 -10.94 3.60
C LEU A 67 -5.80 -11.86 4.35
N ALA A 68 -6.98 -12.12 3.79
CA ALA A 68 -7.94 -13.09 4.31
C ALA A 68 -7.56 -14.56 4.00
N GLY A 69 -6.54 -14.78 3.19
CA GLY A 69 -6.04 -16.09 2.78
C GLY A 69 -5.04 -16.71 3.77
N PRO A 70 -4.28 -17.74 3.33
CA PRO A 70 -3.26 -18.36 4.18
C PRO A 70 -2.11 -17.40 4.46
N ASP A 71 -1.48 -17.57 5.62
CA ASP A 71 -0.28 -16.84 6.02
C ASP A 71 0.93 -17.14 5.13
N GLY A 72 1.81 -16.16 4.98
CA GLY A 72 3.08 -16.27 4.27
C GLY A 72 2.99 -15.99 2.77
N VAL A 73 1.85 -15.47 2.31
CA VAL A 73 1.63 -15.02 0.92
C VAL A 73 2.08 -13.58 0.74
N ILE A 74 1.75 -12.71 1.69
CA ILE A 74 2.03 -11.28 1.60
C ILE A 74 3.38 -10.99 2.22
N ASP A 75 4.40 -10.87 1.38
CA ASP A 75 5.73 -10.37 1.74
C ASP A 75 6.05 -9.05 1.00
N VAL A 76 7.23 -8.48 1.27
CA VAL A 76 7.67 -7.20 0.66
C VAL A 76 7.74 -7.30 -0.87
N SER A 77 8.20 -8.44 -1.41
CA SER A 77 8.32 -8.60 -2.86
C SER A 77 6.94 -8.67 -3.51
N TRP A 78 6.00 -9.36 -2.90
CA TRP A 78 4.62 -9.45 -3.34
C TRP A 78 3.93 -8.08 -3.30
N LEU A 79 4.17 -7.28 -2.25
CA LEU A 79 3.65 -5.92 -2.14
C LEU A 79 4.17 -5.01 -3.27
N HIS A 80 5.47 -5.02 -3.56
CA HIS A 80 6.03 -4.27 -4.68
C HIS A 80 5.45 -4.72 -6.03
N GLN A 81 5.33 -6.03 -6.26
CA GLN A 81 4.72 -6.56 -7.49
C GLN A 81 3.26 -6.09 -7.66
N LEU A 82 2.46 -6.08 -6.58
CA LEU A 82 1.09 -5.58 -6.64
C LEU A 82 1.05 -4.05 -6.85
N ALA A 83 1.93 -3.30 -6.20
CA ALA A 83 2.04 -1.86 -6.36
C ALA A 83 2.40 -1.46 -7.81
N ASP A 84 3.32 -2.19 -8.45
CA ASP A 84 3.78 -1.95 -9.82
C ASP A 84 2.83 -2.52 -10.89
N SER A 85 1.91 -3.40 -10.51
CA SER A 85 0.93 -3.95 -11.45
C SER A 85 0.10 -2.82 -12.07
N PRO A 86 -0.18 -2.86 -13.38
CA PRO A 86 -1.05 -1.86 -13.98
C PRO A 86 -2.40 -1.90 -13.25
N ALA A 87 -2.94 -0.72 -12.93
CA ALA A 87 -4.34 -0.62 -12.52
C ALA A 87 -5.15 -1.36 -13.59
N ALA A 88 -6.05 -2.26 -13.17
CA ALA A 88 -6.93 -2.98 -14.08
C ALA A 88 -7.78 -1.95 -14.82
N SER A 89 -7.22 -1.43 -15.90
CA SER A 89 -7.86 -0.52 -16.82
C SER A 89 -8.96 -1.35 -17.42
N SER A 90 -10.20 -0.92 -17.21
CA SER A 90 -11.36 -1.49 -17.90
C SER A 90 -10.97 -1.72 -19.36
N GLU A 91 -10.98 -2.98 -19.78
CA GLU A 91 -10.78 -3.35 -21.17
C GLU A 91 -11.72 -2.49 -22.01
N SER A 92 -11.16 -1.79 -22.99
CA SER A 92 -11.90 -1.07 -24.03
C SER A 92 -12.31 -2.05 -25.12
#